data_AF-A0A2E3J984-F1
#
_entry.id   AF-A0A2E3J984-F1
#
_cell.length_a   1.000
_cell.length_b   1.000
_cell.length_c   1.000
_cell.angle_alpha   90.00
_cell.angle_beta   90.00
_cell.angle_gamma   90.00
#
_symmetry.space_group_name_H-M   'P 1'
#
loop_
_entity.id
_entity.type
_entity.pdbx_description
1 polymer ?
#
loop_
_entity_poly.entity_id
_entity_poly.type
_entity_poly.pdbx_seq_one_letter_code
_entity_poly.pdbx_strand_id
1 'polypeptide(L)'
;MSEDKMLQRFQQEVLSSGPEATLPANLSHFWLKELQQCLDRYFENLSDPESTEDEQSMALPLAAVLHILFAQNGSKEVEVSLEKVFRNFEDYRLELALEEISRVTHIKTGPATLDSIFTNRDVVVENRE
;
A
#
# COMPACT_ATOMS: atom_id res chain seq x y z
N MET A 1 -10.39 16.64 4.61
CA MET A 1 -10.31 16.80 3.13
C MET A 1 -11.40 15.92 2.54
N SER A 2 -12.04 16.30 1.43
CA SER A 2 -12.93 15.36 0.73
C SER A 2 -12.11 14.26 0.07
N GLU A 3 -12.68 13.07 -0.11
CA GLU A 3 -12.02 11.90 -0.72
C GLU A 3 -11.42 12.24 -2.09
N ASP A 4 -12.17 12.92 -2.97
CA ASP A 4 -11.67 13.36 -4.28
C ASP A 4 -10.41 14.21 -4.20
N LYS A 5 -10.36 15.15 -3.24
CA LYS A 5 -9.18 16.01 -3.04
C LYS A 5 -7.99 15.20 -2.53
N MET A 6 -8.25 14.17 -1.73
CA MET A 6 -7.22 13.29 -1.20
C MET A 6 -6.61 12.44 -2.32
N LEU A 7 -7.44 11.87 -3.19
CA LEU A 7 -7.00 11.09 -4.35
C LEU A 7 -6.25 11.95 -5.37
N GLN A 8 -6.74 13.16 -5.67
CA GLN A 8 -6.03 14.10 -6.55
C GLN A 8 -4.64 14.44 -6.03
N ARG A 9 -4.51 14.69 -4.73
CA ARG A 9 -3.23 14.95 -4.10
C ARG A 9 -2.30 13.73 -4.18
N PHE A 10 -2.84 12.53 -3.98
CA PHE A 10 -2.08 11.29 -4.08
C PHE A 10 -1.55 11.06 -5.50
N GLN A 11 -2.37 11.35 -6.50
CA GLN A 11 -1.97 11.28 -7.90
C GLN A 11 -0.79 12.22 -8.21
N GLN A 12 -0.87 13.46 -7.72
CA GLN A 12 0.15 14.50 -7.99
C GLN A 12 1.46 14.22 -7.24
N GLU A 13 1.39 13.85 -5.97
CA GLU A 13 2.58 13.69 -5.13
C GLU A 13 3.25 12.32 -5.27
N VAL A 14 2.48 11.27 -5.59
CA VAL A 14 2.96 9.88 -5.58
C VAL A 14 2.87 9.26 -6.97
N LEU A 15 1.66 9.08 -7.52
CA LEU A 15 1.47 8.28 -8.74
C LEU A 15 2.19 8.85 -9.97
N SER A 16 2.46 10.16 -9.99
CA SER A 16 3.15 10.83 -11.11
C SER A 16 4.68 10.78 -11.02
N SER A 17 5.24 10.24 -9.93
CA SER A 17 6.68 10.32 -9.62
C SER A 17 7.51 9.15 -10.16
N GLY A 18 6.88 8.14 -10.76
CA GLY A 18 7.55 6.99 -11.40
C GLY A 18 7.01 5.64 -10.91
N PRO A 19 7.39 4.53 -11.55
CA PRO A 19 6.79 3.20 -11.35
C PRO A 19 6.95 2.66 -9.93
N GLU A 20 8.01 3.06 -9.23
CA GLU A 20 8.32 2.62 -7.86
C GLU A 20 7.77 3.57 -6.79
N ALA A 21 7.09 4.66 -7.16
CA ALA A 21 6.72 5.73 -6.22
C ALA A 21 5.74 5.27 -5.12
N THR A 22 4.99 4.20 -5.36
CA THR A 22 4.07 3.59 -4.40
C THR A 22 4.70 2.45 -3.59
N LEU A 23 5.98 2.15 -3.76
CA LEU A 23 6.66 1.22 -2.84
C LEU A 23 6.73 1.85 -1.44
N PRO A 24 6.53 1.09 -0.34
CA PRO A 24 6.52 1.62 1.02
C PRO A 24 7.73 2.49 1.36
N ALA A 25 8.93 2.04 1.00
CA ALA A 25 10.17 2.76 1.21
C ALA A 25 10.23 4.13 0.51
N ASN A 26 9.49 4.31 -0.60
CA ASN A 26 9.47 5.53 -1.40
C ASN A 26 8.33 6.48 -1.00
N LEU A 27 7.37 6.03 -0.19
CA LEU A 27 6.29 6.88 0.30
C LEU A 27 6.79 7.89 1.34
N SER A 28 6.24 9.10 1.32
CA SER A 28 6.40 10.04 2.44
C SER A 28 5.79 9.45 3.72
N HIS A 29 6.21 9.94 4.88
CA HIS A 29 5.61 9.50 6.15
C HIS A 29 4.09 9.70 6.18
N PHE A 30 3.62 10.81 5.61
CA PHE A 30 2.20 11.10 5.47
C PHE A 30 1.48 10.03 4.65
N TRP A 31 1.95 9.73 3.42
CA TRP A 31 1.27 8.78 2.54
C TRP A 31 1.33 7.34 3.05
N LEU A 32 2.44 6.95 3.67
CA LEU A 32 2.55 5.67 4.34
C LEU A 32 1.47 5.53 5.42
N LYS A 33 1.31 6.54 6.28
CA LYS A 33 0.31 6.54 7.35
C LYS A 33 -1.13 6.56 6.85
N GLU A 34 -1.43 7.38 5.86
CA GLU A 34 -2.78 7.45 5.28
C GLU A 34 -3.19 6.11 4.65
N LEU A 35 -2.29 5.48 3.88
CA LEU A 35 -2.55 4.18 3.26
C LEU A 35 -2.75 3.07 4.30
N GLN A 36 -1.93 3.06 5.37
CA GLN A 36 -2.11 2.13 6.49
C GLN A 36 -3.48 2.31 7.13
N GLN A 37 -3.89 3.54 7.47
CA GLN A 37 -5.18 3.81 8.10
C GLN A 37 -6.37 3.46 7.21
N CYS A 38 -6.25 3.62 5.88
CA CYS A 38 -7.28 3.16 4.96
C CYS A 38 -7.40 1.63 4.96
N LEU A 39 -6.27 0.91 4.93
CA LEU A 39 -6.25 -0.56 4.94
C LEU A 39 -6.68 -1.14 6.30
N ASP A 40 -6.26 -0.55 7.41
CA ASP A 40 -6.67 -1.02 8.73
C ASP A 40 -8.18 -0.89 8.91
N ARG A 41 -8.77 0.27 8.56
CA ARG A 41 -10.22 0.45 8.56
C ARG A 41 -10.95 -0.54 7.65
N TYR A 42 -10.37 -0.86 6.48
CA TYR A 42 -10.93 -1.88 5.58
C TYR A 42 -11.01 -3.25 6.27
N PHE A 43 -9.89 -3.74 6.82
CA PHE A 43 -9.84 -5.06 7.44
C PHE A 43 -10.62 -5.15 8.75
N GLU A 44 -10.66 -4.07 9.53
CA GLU A 44 -11.51 -3.96 10.73
C GLU A 44 -12.98 -4.11 10.35
N ASN A 45 -13.43 -3.39 9.33
CA ASN A 45 -14.83 -3.44 8.89
C ASN A 45 -15.20 -4.80 8.27
N LEU A 46 -14.31 -5.47 7.53
CA LEU A 46 -14.57 -6.84 7.06
C LEU A 46 -14.85 -7.83 8.20
N SER A 47 -14.33 -7.53 9.40
CA SER A 47 -14.51 -8.35 10.60
C SER A 47 -15.74 -7.96 11.41
N ASP A 48 -16.37 -6.81 11.11
CA ASP A 48 -17.54 -6.29 11.81
C ASP A 48 -18.83 -6.49 10.99
N PRO A 49 -19.74 -7.38 11.42
CA PRO A 49 -20.99 -7.66 10.72
C PRO A 49 -21.99 -6.49 10.75
N GLU A 50 -21.78 -5.46 11.58
CA GLU A 50 -22.63 -4.26 11.63
C GLU A 50 -22.07 -3.10 10.78
N SER A 51 -20.87 -3.25 10.20
CA SER A 51 -20.28 -2.23 9.35
C SER A 51 -21.04 -2.08 8.04
N THR A 52 -21.23 -0.84 7.59
CA THR A 52 -21.86 -0.55 6.29
C THR A 52 -20.79 -0.32 5.21
N GLU A 53 -21.04 -0.80 3.99
CA GLU A 53 -20.11 -0.66 2.86
C GLU A 53 -19.82 0.82 2.50
N ASP A 54 -20.76 1.72 2.80
CA ASP A 54 -20.69 3.15 2.46
C ASP A 54 -19.62 3.94 3.23
N GLU A 55 -19.07 3.39 4.33
CA GLU A 55 -18.02 4.05 5.14
C GLU A 55 -16.58 3.71 4.68
N GLN A 56 -16.43 2.85 3.68
CA GLN A 56 -15.14 2.25 3.30
C GLN A 56 -14.50 2.94 2.08
N SER A 57 -13.79 4.05 2.32
CA SER A 57 -12.99 4.70 1.28
C SER A 57 -11.76 3.86 0.87
N MET A 58 -11.91 3.09 -0.22
CA MET A 58 -10.86 2.21 -0.78
C MET A 58 -10.06 2.85 -1.92
N ALA A 59 -10.35 4.10 -2.26
CA ALA A 59 -9.77 4.76 -3.42
C ALA A 59 -8.23 4.82 -3.36
N LEU A 60 -7.65 5.16 -2.20
CA LEU A 60 -6.19 5.29 -2.06
C LEU A 60 -5.46 3.94 -2.10
N PRO A 61 -5.83 2.92 -1.30
CA PRO A 61 -5.19 1.61 -1.39
C PRO A 61 -5.33 0.97 -2.77
N LEU A 62 -6.51 1.09 -3.38
CA LEU A 62 -6.74 0.59 -4.74
C LEU A 62 -5.83 1.28 -5.75
N ALA A 63 -5.73 2.61 -5.71
CA ALA A 63 -4.85 3.36 -6.61
C ALA A 63 -3.38 2.96 -6.43
N ALA A 64 -2.92 2.76 -5.19
CA ALA A 64 -1.55 2.34 -4.91
C ALA A 64 -1.25 0.93 -5.46
N VAL A 65 -2.14 -0.04 -5.21
CA VAL A 65 -1.96 -1.42 -5.68
C VAL A 65 -2.05 -1.52 -7.20
N LEU A 66 -3.01 -0.84 -7.82
CA LEU A 66 -3.10 -0.80 -9.29
C LEU A 66 -1.85 -0.19 -9.90
N HIS A 67 -1.33 0.90 -9.33
CA HIS A 67 -0.10 1.53 -9.82
C HIS A 67 1.10 0.56 -9.81
N ILE A 68 1.26 -0.24 -8.75
CA ILE A 68 2.29 -1.29 -8.67
C ILE A 68 2.04 -2.38 -9.72
N LEU A 69 0.81 -2.86 -9.86
CA LEU A 69 0.45 -3.90 -10.84
C LEU A 69 0.73 -3.44 -12.27
N PHE A 70 0.41 -2.18 -12.60
CA PHE A 70 0.76 -1.58 -13.89
C PHE A 70 2.27 -1.52 -14.07
N ALA A 71 3.03 -1.12 -13.05
CA ALA A 71 4.49 -1.09 -13.12
C ALA A 71 5.09 -2.49 -13.36
N GLN A 72 4.62 -3.52 -12.65
CA GLN A 72 5.04 -4.92 -12.82
C GLN A 72 4.77 -5.43 -14.25
N ASN A 73 3.69 -4.98 -14.88
CA ASN A 73 3.33 -5.39 -16.24
C ASN A 73 3.95 -4.50 -17.34
N GLY A 74 4.93 -3.67 -17.01
CA GLY A 74 5.58 -2.76 -17.96
C GLY A 74 4.62 -1.69 -18.52
N SER A 75 3.72 -1.19 -17.67
CA SER A 75 2.71 -0.17 -17.97
C SER A 75 1.70 -0.58 -19.05
N LYS A 76 1.47 -1.88 -19.23
CA LYS A 76 0.44 -2.44 -20.10
C LYS A 76 -0.83 -2.77 -19.32
N GLU A 77 -1.93 -2.94 -20.05
CA GLU A 77 -3.22 -3.37 -19.49
C GLU A 77 -3.06 -4.63 -18.62
N VAL A 78 -3.57 -4.55 -17.39
CA VAL A 78 -3.50 -5.63 -16.40
C VAL A 78 -4.88 -6.26 -16.26
N GLU A 79 -4.99 -7.54 -16.57
CA GLU A 79 -6.16 -8.33 -16.24
C GLU A 79 -5.90 -9.05 -14.90
N VAL A 80 -6.63 -8.64 -13.86
CA VAL A 80 -6.48 -9.17 -12.50
C VAL A 80 -7.86 -9.37 -11.88
N SER A 81 -8.06 -10.51 -11.21
CA SER A 81 -9.30 -10.76 -10.48
C SER A 81 -9.39 -9.89 -9.22
N LEU A 82 -10.60 -9.52 -8.81
CA LEU A 82 -10.83 -8.79 -7.56
C LEU A 82 -10.25 -9.53 -6.35
N GLU A 83 -10.38 -10.85 -6.30
CA GLU A 83 -9.75 -11.68 -5.24
C GLU A 83 -8.23 -11.52 -5.17
N LYS A 84 -7.56 -11.31 -6.31
CA LYS A 84 -6.12 -11.09 -6.33
C LYS A 84 -5.77 -9.67 -5.89
N VAL A 85 -6.60 -8.68 -6.24
CA VAL A 85 -6.44 -7.30 -5.72
C VAL A 85 -6.59 -7.28 -4.19
N PHE A 86 -7.58 -7.98 -3.63
CA PHE A 86 -7.75 -8.07 -2.18
C PHE A 86 -6.59 -8.79 -1.49
N ARG A 87 -6.05 -9.87 -2.07
CA ARG A 87 -4.81 -10.49 -1.57
C ARG A 87 -3.64 -9.51 -1.58
N ASN A 88 -3.50 -8.72 -2.64
CA ASN A 88 -2.46 -7.70 -2.69
C ASN A 88 -2.67 -6.60 -1.63
N PHE A 89 -3.89 -6.35 -1.14
CA PHE A 89 -4.11 -5.42 -0.01
C PHE A 89 -3.49 -5.96 1.28
N GLU A 90 -3.61 -7.27 1.53
CA GLU A 90 -3.01 -7.92 2.69
C GLU A 90 -1.48 -7.82 2.64
N ASP A 91 -0.88 -8.21 1.51
CA ASP A 91 0.57 -8.14 1.30
C ASP A 91 1.08 -6.69 1.42
N TYR A 92 0.37 -5.75 0.78
CA TYR A 92 0.75 -4.34 0.83
C TYR A 92 0.68 -3.76 2.24
N ARG A 93 -0.34 -4.13 3.02
CA ARG A 93 -0.47 -3.72 4.42
C ARG A 93 0.71 -4.19 5.27
N LEU A 94 1.14 -5.44 5.09
CA LEU A 94 2.30 -5.99 5.79
C LEU A 94 3.58 -5.21 5.45
N GLU A 95 3.81 -4.92 4.17
CA GLU A 95 5.00 -4.18 3.74
C GLU A 95 5.00 -2.71 4.20
N LEU A 96 3.82 -2.06 4.26
CA LEU A 96 3.69 -0.73 4.89
C LEU A 96 4.05 -0.76 6.37
N ALA A 97 3.60 -1.79 7.12
CA ALA A 97 3.92 -1.95 8.53
C ALA A 97 5.42 -2.22 8.77
N LEU A 98 6.04 -3.04 7.93
CA LEU A 98 7.48 -3.31 7.99
C LEU A 98 8.30 -2.03 7.77
N GLU A 99 7.94 -1.26 6.74
CA GLU A 99 8.58 0.03 6.49
C GLU A 99 8.37 1.01 7.66
N GLU A 100 7.18 1.03 8.26
CA GLU A 100 6.93 1.86 9.43
C GLU A 100 7.87 1.49 10.59
N ILE A 101 7.94 0.20 10.94
CA ILE A 101 8.84 -0.32 11.96
C ILE A 101 10.27 0.11 11.64
N SER A 102 10.69 0.00 10.38
CA SER A 102 12.02 0.40 9.95
C SER A 102 12.30 1.91 10.07
N ARG A 103 11.27 2.75 9.99
CA ARG A 103 11.39 4.22 10.14
C ARG A 103 11.45 4.65 11.60
N VAL A 104 10.66 4.01 12.47
CA VAL A 104 10.42 4.50 13.84
C VAL A 104 11.23 3.75 14.90
N THR A 105 11.82 2.61 14.56
CA THR A 105 12.61 1.80 15.50
C THR A 105 14.09 1.71 15.09
N HIS A 106 14.89 1.06 15.93
CA HIS A 106 16.27 0.67 15.62
C HIS A 106 16.35 -0.62 14.81
N ILE A 107 15.23 -1.16 14.34
CA ILE A 107 15.20 -2.33 13.48
C ILE A 107 15.22 -1.86 12.04
N LYS A 108 16.04 -2.47 11.19
CA LYS A 108 16.02 -2.27 9.74
C LYS A 108 15.42 -3.49 9.08
N THR A 109 14.42 -3.28 8.23
CA THR A 109 13.84 -4.32 7.38
C THR A 109 14.32 -4.10 5.95
N GLY A 110 14.70 -5.16 5.25
CA GLY A 110 15.01 -5.04 3.81
C GLY A 110 13.76 -4.53 3.06
N PRO A 111 13.84 -3.47 2.23
CA PRO A 111 12.67 -2.88 1.58
C PRO A 111 12.09 -3.79 0.50
N ALA A 112 10.77 -3.70 0.27
CA ALA A 112 10.14 -4.38 -0.85
C ALA A 112 10.49 -3.72 -2.19
N THR A 113 10.57 -4.54 -3.22
CA THR A 113 10.72 -4.12 -4.63
C THR A 113 9.42 -4.35 -5.38
N LEU A 114 9.32 -3.86 -6.61
CA LEU A 114 8.18 -4.17 -7.48
C LEU A 114 8.00 -5.69 -7.64
N ASP A 115 9.07 -6.47 -7.72
CA ASP A 115 8.97 -7.92 -7.91
C ASP A 115 8.54 -8.67 -6.64
N SER A 116 8.77 -8.10 -5.46
CA SER A 116 8.64 -8.81 -4.18
C SER A 116 7.49 -8.34 -3.27
N ILE A 117 6.84 -7.22 -3.61
CA ILE A 117 5.87 -6.57 -2.72
C ILE A 117 4.55 -7.33 -2.53
N PHE A 118 4.19 -8.22 -3.46
CA PHE A 118 2.97 -9.04 -3.40
C PHE A 118 3.28 -10.54 -3.40
N THR A 119 4.37 -10.94 -2.73
CA THR A 119 4.86 -12.33 -2.77
C THR A 119 4.99 -12.98 -1.41
N ASN A 120 4.51 -12.35 -0.33
CA ASN A 120 4.72 -12.79 1.06
C ASN A 120 6.18 -13.24 1.31
N ARG A 121 7.12 -12.37 0.95
CA ARG A 121 8.55 -12.68 0.95
C ARG A 121 9.11 -12.88 2.36
N ASP A 122 10.19 -13.62 2.48
CA ASP A 122 11.01 -13.62 3.69
C ASP A 122 11.68 -12.24 3.86
N VAL A 123 11.60 -11.69 5.07
CA VAL A 123 12.13 -10.36 5.40
C VAL A 123 13.37 -10.51 6.27
N VAL A 124 14.48 -9.97 5.80
CA VAL A 124 15.72 -9.86 6.60
C VAL A 124 15.54 -8.70 7.57
N VAL A 125 15.78 -8.98 8.86
CA VAL A 125 15.62 -8.05 9.97
C VAL A 125 16.98 -7.87 10.65
N GLU A 126 17.45 -6.63 10.75
CA GLU A 126 18.76 -6.29 11.30
C GLU A 126 18.64 -5.19 12.37
N ASN A 127 19.56 -5.17 13.34
CA ASN A 127 19.68 -4.02 14.26
C ASN A 127 20.45 -2.90 13.58
N ARG A 128 19.98 -1.67 13.74
CA ARG A 128 20.64 -0.44 13.31
C ARG A 128 21.74 -0.15 14.33
N GLU A 129 23.01 -0.31 13.92
CA GLU A 129 24.18 0.06 14.72
C GLU A 129 24.17 1.54 15.12
#